data_AF-A0A833FFQ4-F1
#
_entry.id   AF-A0A833FFQ4-F1
#
_cell.length_a   1.000
_cell.length_b   1.000
_cell.length_c   1.000
_cell.angle_alpha   90.00
_cell.angle_beta   90.00
_cell.angle_gamma   90.00
#
_symmetry.space_group_name_H-M   'P 1'
#
loop_
_entity.id
_entity.type
_entity.pdbx_description
1 polymer ?
#
loop_
_entity_poly.entity_id
_entity_poly.type
_entity_poly.pdbx_seq_one_letter_code
_entity_poly.pdbx_strand_id
1 'polypeptide(L)'
;MATYAMKCNIPFDELKADAEALLPLFDKRTTDESNHFSMDDIDAGLKGYRTRAFTCTIDFIERVAGIQIKRNKRNYKKQKDHLFIARGIRDLKIQLSGKSDWREGNGRPIGSGTKEKIVTCWKLKNPEGRKAQCIRETGLSKMTVYKYWHIDDK
;
A
#
# COMPACT_ATOMS: atom_id res chain seq x y z
N MET A 1 17.29 2.48 13.09
CA MET A 1 17.56 2.46 11.63
C MET A 1 17.16 1.14 10.97
N ALA A 2 17.42 -0.01 11.60
CA ALA A 2 17.18 -1.33 11.03
C ALA A 2 15.76 -1.58 10.43
N THR A 3 14.69 -1.17 11.12
CA THR A 3 13.32 -1.28 10.60
C THR A 3 13.11 -0.49 9.30
N TYR A 4 13.74 0.68 9.18
CA TYR A 4 13.65 1.52 7.98
C TYR A 4 14.49 0.95 6.83
N ALA A 5 15.68 0.43 7.12
CA ALA A 5 16.49 -0.28 6.13
C ALA A 5 15.70 -1.45 5.51
N MET A 6 15.02 -2.26 6.34
CA MET A 6 14.14 -3.31 5.84
C MET A 6 12.97 -2.78 4.98
N LYS A 7 12.36 -1.64 5.37
CA LYS A 7 11.28 -1.00 4.58
C LYS A 7 11.78 -0.45 3.24
N CYS A 8 13.02 0.02 3.19
CA CYS A 8 13.65 0.57 1.99
C CYS A 8 14.41 -0.50 1.19
N ASN A 9 14.34 -1.77 1.58
CA ASN A 9 15.03 -2.88 0.92
C ASN A 9 16.56 -2.71 0.87
N ILE A 10 17.15 -2.15 1.93
CA ILE A 10 18.60 -2.02 2.10
C ILE A 10 19.17 -3.35 2.63
N PRO A 11 20.24 -3.91 2.05
CA PRO A 11 20.91 -5.12 2.54
C PRO A 11 21.41 -4.98 3.98
N PHE A 12 21.48 -6.11 4.71
CA PHE A 12 21.96 -6.10 6.09
C PHE A 12 23.41 -5.62 6.21
N ASP A 13 24.28 -6.03 5.29
CA ASP A 13 25.70 -5.65 5.32
C ASP A 13 25.91 -4.15 5.13
N GLU A 14 25.13 -3.54 4.23
CA GLU A 14 25.12 -2.08 4.03
C GLU A 14 24.62 -1.35 5.28
N LEU A 15 23.50 -1.80 5.86
CA LEU A 15 23.00 -1.26 7.12
C LEU A 15 24.03 -1.37 8.26
N LYS A 16 24.73 -2.49 8.36
CA LYS A 16 25.71 -2.73 9.42
C LYS A 16 26.90 -1.77 9.27
N ALA A 17 27.44 -1.66 8.06
CA ALA A 17 28.53 -0.71 7.78
C ALA A 17 28.12 0.74 8.06
N ASP A 18 26.91 1.14 7.66
CA ASP A 18 26.38 2.47 7.94
C ASP A 18 26.20 2.72 9.45
N ALA A 19 25.77 1.71 10.20
CA ALA A 19 25.60 1.84 11.65
C ALA A 19 26.96 1.94 12.38
N GLU A 20 27.94 1.14 11.97
CA GLU A 20 29.32 1.18 12.49
C GLU A 20 30.00 2.53 12.21
N ALA A 21 29.79 3.10 11.01
CA ALA A 21 30.31 4.41 10.65
C ALA A 21 29.78 5.55 11.55
N LEU A 22 28.63 5.35 12.21
CA LEU A 22 28.05 6.33 13.14
C LEU A 22 28.58 6.21 14.57
N LEU A 23 29.31 5.14 14.91
CA LEU A 23 29.84 4.89 16.26
C LEU A 23 30.62 6.10 16.81
N PRO A 24 31.64 6.67 16.12
CA PRO A 24 32.42 7.77 16.66
C PRO A 24 31.59 9.04 16.87
N LEU A 25 30.57 9.22 16.03
CA LEU A 25 29.70 10.38 16.07
C LEU A 25 28.73 10.31 17.28
N PHE A 26 28.24 9.13 17.62
CA PHE A 26 27.36 8.94 18.77
C PHE A 26 28.14 8.90 20.07
N ASP A 27 29.30 8.25 20.11
CA ASP A 27 30.14 8.20 21.30
C ASP A 27 30.63 9.61 21.72
N LYS A 28 30.97 10.47 20.75
CA LYS A 28 31.30 11.88 21.03
C LYS A 28 30.15 12.68 21.65
N ARG A 29 28.90 12.20 21.55
CA ARG A 29 27.72 12.85 22.17
C ARG A 29 27.40 12.30 23.55
N THR A 30 28.14 11.31 24.03
CA THR A 30 28.03 10.82 25.40
C THR A 30 28.27 11.96 26.38
N THR A 31 27.37 12.14 27.33
CA THR A 31 27.49 13.14 28.41
C THR A 31 27.89 12.52 29.74
N ASP A 32 27.75 11.20 29.88
CA ASP A 32 28.04 10.43 31.07
C ASP A 32 29.18 9.46 30.76
N GLU A 33 30.35 9.72 31.33
CA GLU A 33 31.58 8.92 31.14
C GLU A 33 31.42 7.46 31.60
N SER A 34 30.39 7.15 32.41
CA SER A 34 30.09 5.77 32.81
C SER A 34 29.28 5.00 31.76
N ASN A 35 28.76 5.67 30.73
CA ASN A 35 27.85 5.11 29.73
C ASN A 35 28.18 5.59 28.31
N HIS A 36 29.33 5.14 27.80
CA HIS A 36 29.76 5.38 26.42
C HIS A 36 28.92 4.60 25.40
N PHE A 37 28.71 5.22 24.24
CA PHE A 37 28.03 4.55 23.14
C PHE A 37 29.01 3.58 22.46
N SER A 38 28.59 2.33 22.35
CA SER A 38 29.47 1.21 22.03
C SER A 38 28.95 0.37 20.87
N MET A 39 29.75 -0.62 20.46
CA MET A 39 29.32 -1.60 19.46
C MET A 39 28.11 -2.42 19.93
N ASP A 40 27.97 -2.65 21.24
CA ASP A 40 26.83 -3.38 21.81
C ASP A 40 25.50 -2.64 21.57
N ASP A 41 25.52 -1.31 21.60
CA ASP A 41 24.35 -0.47 21.30
C ASP A 41 23.95 -0.59 19.82
N ILE A 42 24.94 -0.66 18.94
CA ILE A 42 24.74 -0.88 17.50
C ILE A 42 24.11 -2.26 17.28
N ASP A 43 24.70 -3.31 17.86
CA ASP A 43 24.20 -4.68 17.73
C ASP A 43 22.78 -4.83 18.31
N ALA A 44 22.48 -4.16 19.42
CA ALA A 44 21.13 -4.08 19.97
C ALA A 44 20.15 -3.43 18.98
N GLY A 45 20.56 -2.36 18.29
CA GLY A 45 19.77 -1.70 17.25
C GLY A 45 19.57 -2.54 15.99
N LEU A 46 20.58 -3.32 15.59
CA LEU A 46 20.56 -4.18 14.40
C LEU A 46 19.55 -5.34 14.54
N LYS A 47 19.21 -5.77 15.77
CA LYS A 47 18.13 -6.75 16.04
C LYS A 47 16.76 -6.32 15.50
N GLY A 48 16.58 -5.03 15.18
CA GLY A 48 15.41 -4.52 14.49
C GLY A 48 15.29 -4.95 13.03
N TYR A 49 16.36 -5.48 12.42
CA TYR A 49 16.40 -5.97 11.04
C TYR A 49 15.83 -7.38 10.99
N ARG A 50 14.50 -7.48 10.92
CA ARG A 50 13.79 -8.76 10.96
C ARG A 50 12.68 -8.84 9.93
N THR A 51 12.33 -10.07 9.57
CA THR A 51 11.18 -10.38 8.71
C THR A 51 9.92 -9.74 9.29
N ARG A 52 9.11 -9.10 8.44
CA ARG A 52 7.91 -8.31 8.83
C ARG A 52 8.17 -6.99 9.57
N ALA A 53 9.41 -6.48 9.65
CA ALA A 53 9.63 -5.12 10.16
C ALA A 53 8.88 -4.02 9.37
N PHE A 54 8.42 -4.31 8.14
CA PHE A 54 7.55 -3.41 7.37
C PHE A 54 6.20 -3.13 8.05
N THR A 55 5.70 -4.01 8.94
CA THR A 55 4.44 -3.79 9.67
C THR A 55 4.61 -2.93 10.92
N CYS A 56 5.84 -2.61 11.32
CA CYS A 56 6.08 -1.76 12.49
C CYS A 56 5.55 -0.35 12.24
N THR A 57 4.63 0.10 13.09
CA THR A 57 4.11 1.46 13.11
C THR A 57 5.17 2.44 13.62
N ILE A 58 5.00 3.74 13.34
CA ILE A 58 5.89 4.78 13.89
C ILE A 58 5.87 4.71 15.41
N ASP A 59 4.70 4.60 16.03
CA ASP A 59 4.52 4.54 17.49
C ASP A 59 5.27 3.35 18.13
N PHE A 60 5.28 2.20 17.44
CA PHE A 60 6.06 1.06 17.89
C PHE A 60 7.57 1.35 17.86
N ILE A 61 8.04 1.99 16.78
CA ILE A 61 9.45 2.34 16.61
C ILE A 61 9.88 3.37 17.67
N GLU A 62 9.06 4.39 17.92
CA GLU A 62 9.33 5.41 18.95
C GLU A 62 9.45 4.76 20.34
N ARG A 63 8.51 3.87 20.69
CA ARG A 63 8.52 3.18 21.99
C ARG A 63 9.74 2.29 22.19
N VAL A 64 10.18 1.58 21.14
CA VAL A 64 11.34 0.67 21.22
C VAL A 64 12.66 1.44 21.18
N ALA A 65 12.74 2.48 20.35
CA ALA A 65 13.97 3.26 20.19
C ALA A 65 14.15 4.35 21.26
N GLY A 66 13.09 4.71 21.99
CA GLY A 66 13.10 5.86 22.91
C GLY A 66 13.25 7.21 22.21
N ILE A 67 13.09 7.25 20.87
CA ILE A 67 13.30 8.44 20.06
C ILE A 67 11.96 8.87 19.46
N GLN A 68 11.56 10.12 19.70
CA GLN A 68 10.38 10.70 19.07
C GLN A 68 10.62 11.01 17.59
N ILE A 69 9.77 10.50 16.72
CA ILE A 69 9.83 10.66 15.26
C ILE A 69 8.75 11.64 14.82
N LYS A 70 9.16 12.80 14.30
CA LYS A 70 8.23 13.77 13.73
C LYS A 70 7.56 13.20 12.48
N ARG A 71 6.23 12.99 12.54
CA ARG A 71 5.45 12.51 11.40
C ARG A 71 5.47 13.53 10.25
N ASN A 72 5.84 13.07 9.06
CA ASN A 72 5.81 13.91 7.86
C ASN A 72 4.36 14.10 7.36
N LYS A 73 3.95 15.35 7.09
CA LYS A 73 2.65 15.67 6.49
C LYS A 73 2.85 16.05 5.02
N ARG A 74 2.53 15.14 4.09
CA ARG A 74 2.70 15.38 2.63
C ARG A 74 2.06 16.66 2.10
N ASN A 75 0.93 17.10 2.67
CA ASN A 75 0.14 18.20 2.09
C ASN A 75 -0.06 19.44 2.99
N TYR A 76 0.43 19.46 4.24
CA TYR A 76 0.20 20.48 5.29
C TYR A 76 -1.27 20.93 5.57
N LYS A 77 -2.19 20.64 4.67
CA LYS A 77 -3.62 20.93 4.72
C LYS A 77 -4.31 19.88 5.57
N LYS A 78 -5.31 20.31 6.33
CA LYS A 78 -6.23 19.38 6.98
C LYS A 78 -7.01 18.64 5.90
N GLN A 79 -7.47 17.42 6.19
CA GLN A 79 -8.25 16.61 5.25
C GLN A 79 -9.46 17.37 4.72
N LYS A 80 -10.13 18.16 5.58
CA LYS A 80 -11.25 19.04 5.21
C LYS A 80 -10.86 20.02 4.10
N ASP A 81 -9.76 20.75 4.25
CA ASP A 81 -9.31 21.76 3.29
C ASP A 81 -8.88 21.12 1.97
N HIS A 82 -8.21 19.96 2.05
CA HIS A 82 -7.83 19.20 0.86
C HIS A 82 -9.06 18.76 0.06
N LEU A 83 -10.08 18.19 0.72
CA LEU A 83 -11.32 17.76 0.08
C LEU A 83 -12.12 18.95 -0.46
N PHE A 84 -12.13 20.07 0.25
CA PHE A 84 -12.79 21.29 -0.21
C PHE A 84 -12.19 21.79 -1.53
N ILE A 85 -10.86 21.92 -1.59
CA ILE A 85 -10.16 22.34 -2.82
C ILE A 85 -10.38 21.33 -3.95
N ALA A 86 -10.24 20.03 -3.67
CA ALA A 86 -10.42 18.98 -4.67
C ALA A 86 -11.84 19.00 -5.27
N ARG A 87 -12.87 19.20 -4.44
CA ARG A 87 -14.27 19.32 -4.89
C ARG A 87 -14.49 20.61 -5.68
N GLY A 88 -13.96 21.74 -5.22
CA GLY A 88 -14.08 23.01 -5.95
C GLY A 88 -13.46 22.94 -7.35
N ILE A 89 -12.25 22.38 -7.47
CA ILE A 89 -11.60 22.17 -8.78
C ILE A 89 -12.40 21.22 -9.67
N ARG A 90 -12.94 20.14 -9.09
CA ARG A 90 -13.79 19.19 -9.82
C ARG A 90 -15.02 19.90 -10.38
N ASP A 91 -15.76 20.62 -9.55
CA ASP A 91 -17.02 21.26 -9.93
C ASP A 91 -16.78 22.34 -10.99
N LEU A 92 -15.70 23.13 -10.86
CA LEU A 92 -15.27 24.09 -11.87
C LEU A 92 -14.91 23.42 -13.20
N LYS A 93 -14.20 22.28 -13.18
CA LYS A 93 -13.92 21.52 -14.42
C LYS A 93 -15.19 21.00 -15.08
N ILE A 94 -16.19 20.60 -14.31
CA ILE A 94 -17.48 20.15 -14.86
C ILE A 94 -18.20 21.29 -15.56
N GLN A 95 -18.31 22.44 -14.90
CA GLN A 95 -18.88 23.65 -15.49
C GLN A 95 -18.20 24.02 -16.81
N LEU A 96 -16.86 23.98 -16.86
CA LEU A 96 -16.11 24.30 -18.08
C LEU A 96 -16.23 23.24 -19.19
N SER A 97 -16.45 21.97 -18.82
CA SER A 97 -16.57 20.86 -19.78
C SER A 97 -17.96 20.74 -20.41
N GLY A 98 -18.96 21.50 -19.93
CA GLY A 98 -20.35 21.39 -20.37
C GLY A 98 -21.07 20.10 -19.90
N LYS A 99 -20.43 19.28 -19.07
CA LYS A 99 -21.04 18.08 -18.48
C LYS A 99 -21.96 18.44 -17.33
N SER A 100 -22.98 17.62 -17.11
CA SER A 100 -23.92 17.78 -15.99
C SER A 100 -23.41 17.16 -14.68
N ASP A 101 -22.61 16.09 -14.78
CA ASP A 101 -22.03 15.37 -13.64
C ASP A 101 -20.57 15.00 -13.92
N TRP A 102 -19.73 15.07 -12.89
CA TRP A 102 -18.34 14.60 -12.96
C TRP A 102 -18.20 13.10 -13.14
N ARG A 103 -19.27 12.33 -12.90
CA ARG A 103 -19.31 10.88 -13.16
C ARG A 103 -19.55 10.55 -14.63
N GLU A 104 -19.99 11.51 -15.43
CA GLU A 104 -20.30 11.27 -16.84
C GLU A 104 -19.04 10.94 -17.65
N GLY A 105 -18.95 9.69 -18.11
CA GLY A 105 -17.77 9.15 -18.78
C GLY A 105 -16.59 8.85 -17.84
N ASN A 106 -16.79 8.92 -16.52
CA ASN A 106 -15.77 8.66 -15.51
C ASN A 106 -16.18 7.50 -14.58
N GLY A 107 -15.19 6.88 -13.96
CA GLY A 107 -15.41 5.76 -13.03
C GLY A 107 -15.58 4.41 -13.72
N ARG A 108 -16.06 3.42 -12.97
CA ARG A 108 -16.26 2.05 -13.46
C ARG A 108 -17.43 2.04 -14.46
N PRO A 109 -17.25 1.53 -15.70
CA PRO A 109 -18.34 1.49 -16.67
C PRO A 109 -19.56 0.75 -16.12
N ILE A 110 -20.75 1.29 -16.37
CA ILE A 110 -22.02 0.70 -15.95
C ILE A 110 -22.10 -0.73 -16.51
N GLY A 111 -22.47 -1.70 -15.66
CA GLY A 111 -22.55 -3.11 -16.04
C GLY A 111 -21.20 -3.86 -16.15
N SER A 112 -20.05 -3.21 -15.98
CA SER A 112 -18.75 -3.90 -16.01
C SER A 112 -18.47 -4.80 -14.80
N GLY A 113 -19.36 -4.80 -13.79
CA GLY A 113 -19.28 -5.65 -12.60
C GLY A 113 -20.31 -6.76 -12.49
N THR A 114 -21.20 -6.91 -13.48
CA THR A 114 -22.22 -7.97 -13.46
C THR A 114 -21.79 -9.22 -14.20
N LYS A 115 -20.76 -9.12 -15.04
CA LYS A 115 -20.30 -10.19 -15.94
C LYS A 115 -19.92 -11.48 -15.21
N GLU A 116 -19.27 -11.37 -14.04
CA GLU A 116 -18.96 -12.52 -13.18
C GLU A 116 -20.24 -13.25 -12.75
N LYS A 117 -21.18 -12.53 -12.14
CA LYS A 117 -22.47 -13.08 -11.71
C LYS A 117 -23.23 -13.74 -12.87
N ILE A 118 -23.21 -13.14 -14.06
CA ILE A 118 -23.85 -13.70 -15.26
C ILE A 118 -23.23 -15.06 -15.61
N VAL A 119 -21.89 -15.15 -15.65
CA VAL A 119 -21.19 -16.41 -15.95
C VAL A 119 -21.46 -17.46 -14.87
N THR A 120 -21.39 -17.10 -13.59
CA THR A 120 -21.64 -18.02 -12.47
C THR A 120 -23.08 -18.53 -12.45
N CYS A 121 -24.07 -17.63 -12.61
CA CYS A 121 -25.49 -18.03 -12.69
C CYS A 121 -25.76 -18.91 -13.90
N TRP A 122 -25.12 -18.64 -15.04
CA TRP A 122 -25.25 -19.49 -16.23
C TRP A 122 -24.68 -20.89 -15.98
N LYS A 123 -23.49 -20.99 -15.37
CA LYS A 123 -22.86 -22.28 -15.03
C LYS A 123 -23.70 -23.08 -14.02
N LEU A 124 -24.24 -22.43 -12.99
CA LEU A 124 -25.12 -23.08 -12.01
C LEU A 124 -26.39 -23.67 -12.64
N LYS A 125 -26.94 -23.00 -13.66
CA LYS A 125 -28.11 -23.51 -14.41
C LYS A 125 -27.75 -24.56 -15.45
N ASN A 126 -26.49 -24.59 -15.90
CA ASN A 126 -26.00 -25.50 -16.93
C ASN A 126 -24.72 -26.20 -16.43
N PRO A 127 -24.83 -27.19 -15.52
CA PRO A 127 -23.67 -27.85 -14.91
C PRO A 127 -22.74 -28.50 -15.95
N GLU A 128 -23.32 -29.13 -16.97
CA GLU A 128 -22.62 -29.76 -18.11
C GLU A 128 -22.29 -28.78 -19.24
N GLY A 129 -22.64 -27.50 -19.06
CA GLY A 129 -22.51 -26.46 -20.07
C GLY A 129 -21.04 -26.12 -20.37
N ARG A 130 -20.67 -26.05 -21.65
CA ARG A 130 -19.31 -25.67 -22.07
C ARG A 130 -19.16 -24.16 -22.17
N LYS A 131 -17.92 -23.66 -21.99
CA LYS A 131 -17.56 -22.23 -22.18
C LYS A 131 -18.11 -21.64 -23.48
N ALA A 132 -18.10 -22.40 -24.58
CA ALA A 132 -18.59 -21.96 -25.88
C ALA A 132 -20.12 -21.72 -25.90
N GLN A 133 -20.90 -22.51 -25.16
CA GLN A 133 -22.35 -22.31 -25.02
C GLN A 133 -22.62 -21.05 -24.20
N CYS A 134 -21.91 -20.87 -23.08
CA CYS A 134 -22.00 -19.66 -22.27
C CYS A 134 -21.69 -18.39 -23.07
N ILE A 135 -20.63 -18.39 -23.90
CA ILE A 135 -20.31 -17.25 -24.79
C ILE A 135 -21.48 -16.93 -25.73
N ARG A 136 -22.05 -17.97 -26.36
CA ARG A 136 -23.14 -17.81 -27.33
C ARG A 136 -24.43 -17.31 -26.68
N GLU A 137 -24.78 -17.84 -25.51
CA GLU A 137 -26.05 -17.56 -24.84
C GLU A 137 -26.02 -16.27 -24.03
N THR A 138 -24.87 -15.94 -23.41
CA THR A 138 -24.73 -14.70 -22.62
C THR A 138 -24.29 -13.50 -23.44
N GLY A 139 -23.79 -13.72 -24.68
CA GLY A 139 -23.22 -12.67 -25.53
C GLY A 139 -21.93 -12.05 -24.97
N LEU A 140 -21.35 -12.63 -23.90
CA LEU A 140 -20.13 -12.15 -23.29
C LEU A 140 -18.92 -12.51 -24.16
N SER A 141 -17.91 -11.63 -24.18
CA SER A 141 -16.67 -11.90 -24.92
C SER A 141 -15.98 -13.15 -24.39
N LYS A 142 -15.29 -13.88 -25.28
CA LYS A 142 -14.49 -15.07 -24.92
C LYS A 142 -13.61 -14.83 -23.70
N MET A 143 -12.89 -13.70 -23.68
CA MET A 143 -12.00 -13.34 -22.57
C MET A 143 -12.75 -13.16 -21.24
N THR A 144 -13.95 -12.59 -21.28
CA THR A 144 -14.78 -12.42 -20.08
C THR A 144 -15.22 -13.77 -19.53
N VAL A 145 -15.78 -14.64 -20.38
CA VAL A 145 -16.27 -15.95 -19.95
C VAL A 145 -15.11 -16.78 -19.40
N TYR A 146 -13.98 -16.84 -20.09
CA TYR A 146 -12.82 -17.61 -19.64
C TYR A 146 -12.25 -17.11 -18.32
N LYS A 147 -12.21 -15.79 -18.10
CA LYS A 147 -11.74 -15.19 -16.85
C LYS A 147 -12.59 -15.62 -15.65
N TYR A 148 -13.91 -15.64 -15.81
CA TYR A 148 -14.86 -15.96 -14.73
C TYR A 148 -15.31 -17.42 -14.71
N TRP A 149 -14.75 -18.25 -15.60
CA TRP A 149 -14.99 -19.68 -15.62
C TRP A 149 -14.09 -20.37 -14.59
N HIS A 150 -14.35 -20.08 -13.32
CA HIS A 150 -13.71 -20.81 -12.23
C HIS A 150 -14.28 -22.24 -12.25
N ILE A 151 -13.45 -23.17 -12.69
CA ILE A 151 -13.59 -24.59 -12.39
C ILE A 151 -13.47 -24.67 -10.87
N ASP A 152 -14.39 -25.37 -10.23
CA ASP A 152 -14.55 -25.40 -8.79
C ASP A 152 -13.21 -25.67 -8.10
N ASP A 153 -12.74 -24.72 -7.28
CA ASP A 153 -11.70 -24.90 -6.27
C ASP A 153 -12.11 -24.08 -5.02
N LYS A 154 -13.15 -24.58 -4.36
CA LYS A 154 -13.33 -24.52 -2.90
C LYS A 154 -14.01 -25.78 -2.42
#